data_AF-A0A3C0WHQ5-F1
#
_entry.id   AF-A0A3C0WHQ5-F1
#
_cell.length_a   1.000
_cell.length_b   1.000
_cell.length_c   1.000
_cell.angle_alpha   90.00
_cell.angle_beta   90.00
_cell.angle_gamma   90.00
#
_symmetry.space_group_name_H-M   'P 1'
#
loop_
_entity.id
_entity.type
_entity.pdbx_description
1 polymer ?
#
loop_
_entity_poly.entity_id
_entity_poly.type
_entity_poly.pdbx_seq_one_letter_code
_entity_poly.pdbx_strand_id
1 'polypeptide(L)'
;MRTWINMLAASIALCASFISSGLQVDAAEGPNVIFILADDMGYGDVGALNPESKIKTPNLDALARGGMVFTDAHSSSSVCTPTRYGVLTGRYNWRTKLQNG
;
A
#
# COMPACT_ATOMS: atom_id res chain seq x y z
N MET A 1 -2.55 -61.65 -16.35
CA MET A 1 -3.41 -60.50 -16.67
C MET A 1 -3.70 -59.58 -15.48
N ARG A 2 -3.97 -60.07 -14.27
CA ARG A 2 -4.24 -59.22 -13.08
C ARG A 2 -3.04 -58.40 -12.55
N THR A 3 -1.82 -58.89 -12.70
CA THR A 3 -0.60 -58.23 -12.18
C THR A 3 -0.21 -56.96 -12.94
N TRP A 4 -0.47 -56.92 -14.26
CA TRP A 4 -0.14 -55.77 -15.12
C TRP A 4 -1.10 -54.60 -14.90
N ILE A 5 -2.37 -54.89 -14.58
CA ILE A 5 -3.39 -53.90 -14.21
C ILE A 5 -3.03 -53.22 -12.90
N ASN A 6 -2.55 -53.98 -11.91
CA ASN A 6 -2.13 -53.45 -10.61
C ASN A 6 -0.87 -52.58 -10.72
N MET A 7 0.08 -52.92 -11.60
CA MET A 7 1.26 -52.09 -11.85
C MET A 7 0.91 -50.77 -12.55
N LEU A 8 -0.02 -50.80 -13.52
CA LEU A 8 -0.49 -49.59 -14.20
C LEU A 8 -1.22 -48.64 -13.23
N ALA A 9 -2.07 -49.20 -12.37
CA ALA A 9 -2.79 -48.43 -11.35
C ALA A 9 -1.84 -47.80 -10.32
N ALA A 10 -0.78 -48.51 -9.91
CA ALA A 10 0.23 -47.99 -8.99
C ALA A 10 1.03 -46.83 -9.61
N SER A 11 1.38 -46.91 -10.90
CA SER A 11 2.07 -45.83 -11.61
C SER A 11 1.20 -44.58 -11.78
N ILE A 12 -0.10 -44.74 -12.07
CA ILE A 12 -1.04 -43.62 -12.16
C ILE A 12 -1.23 -42.95 -10.79
N ALA A 13 -1.37 -43.74 -9.72
CA ALA A 13 -1.48 -43.23 -8.36
C ALA A 13 -0.23 -42.46 -7.91
N LEU A 14 0.97 -42.94 -8.28
CA LEU A 14 2.24 -42.28 -7.98
C LEU A 14 2.35 -40.93 -8.73
N CYS A 15 1.99 -40.88 -10.01
CA CYS A 15 1.96 -39.63 -10.78
C CYS A 15 0.93 -38.62 -10.23
N ALA A 16 -0.25 -39.06 -9.79
CA ALA A 16 -1.26 -38.18 -9.20
C ALA A 16 -0.79 -37.56 -7.86
N SER A 17 0.04 -38.29 -7.11
CA SER A 17 0.62 -37.82 -5.84
C SER A 17 1.69 -36.75 -6.06
N PHE A 18 2.46 -36.85 -7.16
CA PHE A 18 3.46 -35.84 -7.53
C PHE A 18 2.84 -34.52 -8.04
N ILE A 19 1.67 -34.56 -8.67
CA ILE A 19 0.97 -33.36 -9.16
C ILE A 19 0.34 -32.57 -8.00
N SER A 20 -0.05 -33.24 -6.91
CA SER A 20 -0.67 -32.62 -5.74
C SER A 20 0.32 -31.89 -4.82
N SER A 21 1.63 -32.12 -5.00
CA SER A 21 2.71 -31.38 -4.33
C SER A 21 3.00 -30.02 -5.01
N GLY A 22 2.07 -29.53 -5.82
CA GLY A 22 2.15 -28.19 -6.41
C GLY A 22 2.37 -27.15 -5.32
N LEU A 23 3.46 -26.39 -5.50
CA LEU A 23 3.91 -25.27 -4.69
C LEU A 23 2.74 -24.55 -4.02
N GLN A 24 2.60 -24.70 -2.70
CA GLN A 24 1.92 -23.70 -1.90
C GLN A 24 2.72 -22.41 -2.07
N VAL A 25 2.25 -21.56 -2.98
CA VAL A 25 2.61 -20.15 -2.96
C VAL A 25 1.99 -19.62 -1.69
N ASP A 26 2.80 -19.52 -0.65
CA ASP A 26 2.46 -18.72 0.51
C ASP A 26 2.12 -17.34 -0.03
N ALA A 27 0.89 -16.90 0.18
CA ALA A 27 0.45 -15.60 -0.30
C ALA A 27 1.29 -14.58 0.45
N ALA A 28 2.33 -14.06 -0.21
CA ALA A 28 3.28 -13.16 0.42
C ALA A 28 2.49 -12.08 1.17
N GLU A 29 2.61 -12.08 2.50
CA GLU A 29 1.96 -11.07 3.32
C GLU A 29 2.40 -9.71 2.79
N GLY A 30 1.43 -8.93 2.29
CA GLY A 30 1.71 -7.63 1.71
C GLY A 30 2.42 -6.73 2.73
N PRO A 31 3.16 -5.70 2.27
CA PRO A 31 3.83 -4.81 3.20
C PRO A 31 2.80 -4.11 4.10
N ASN A 32 3.20 -3.85 5.35
CA ASN A 32 2.43 -2.98 6.22
C ASN A 32 2.42 -1.55 5.65
N VAL A 33 1.24 -0.97 5.47
CA VAL A 33 1.07 0.40 4.98
C VAL A 33 0.70 1.30 6.16
N ILE A 34 1.59 2.23 6.50
CA ILE A 34 1.34 3.26 7.53
C ILE A 34 1.07 4.58 6.81
N PHE A 35 -0.16 5.10 6.94
CA PHE A 35 -0.54 6.38 6.39
C PHE A 35 -0.57 7.45 7.49
N ILE A 36 0.34 8.44 7.40
CA ILE A 36 0.45 9.54 8.35
C ILE A 36 -0.06 10.81 7.67
N LEU A 37 -1.11 11.42 8.24
CA LEU A 37 -1.68 12.69 7.76
C LEU A 37 -1.62 13.72 8.89
N ALA A 38 -0.95 14.84 8.63
CA ALA A 38 -0.93 16.00 9.52
C ALA A 38 -1.99 17.02 9.09
N ASP A 39 -2.71 17.60 10.06
CA ASP A 39 -3.69 18.66 9.80
C ASP A 39 -2.99 20.02 9.80
N ASP A 40 -3.40 20.92 8.89
CA ASP A 40 -2.89 22.29 8.74
C ASP A 40 -1.36 22.47 8.64
N MET A 41 -0.62 21.41 8.28
CA MET A 41 0.83 21.49 8.07
C MET A 41 1.14 22.16 6.73
N GLY A 42 1.92 23.25 6.79
CA GLY A 42 2.39 23.95 5.61
C GLY A 42 3.53 23.21 4.90
N TYR A 43 3.61 23.38 3.58
CA TYR A 43 4.69 22.78 2.77
C TYR A 43 6.10 23.16 3.26
N GLY A 44 6.27 24.41 3.72
CA GLY A 44 7.54 24.93 4.22
C GLY A 44 7.84 24.64 5.69
N ASP A 45 6.99 23.90 6.40
CA ASP A 45 7.21 23.59 7.82
C ASP A 45 8.23 22.48 8.02
N VAL A 46 8.36 21.57 7.05
CA VAL A 46 9.32 20.46 7.09
C VAL A 46 10.70 20.95 6.63
N GLY A 47 11.73 20.74 7.45
CA GLY A 47 13.11 21.16 7.13
C GLY A 47 13.63 20.62 5.81
N ALA A 48 13.28 19.37 5.46
CA ALA A 48 13.61 18.77 4.18
C ALA A 48 13.01 19.49 2.94
N LEU A 49 11.92 20.25 3.11
CA LEU A 49 11.25 21.00 2.03
C LEU A 49 11.59 22.50 2.06
N ASN A 50 12.05 23.00 3.21
CA ASN A 50 12.47 24.38 3.41
C ASN A 50 13.69 24.42 4.34
N PRO A 51 14.90 24.63 3.80
CA PRO A 51 16.13 24.74 4.60
C PRO A 51 16.09 25.85 5.66
N GLU A 52 15.29 26.88 5.45
CA GLU A 52 15.08 28.01 6.36
C GLU A 52 13.90 27.78 7.33
N SER A 53 13.36 26.56 7.40
CA SER A 53 12.28 26.24 8.34
C SER A 53 12.72 26.49 9.78
N LYS A 54 11.86 27.17 10.54
CA LYS A 54 12.08 27.43 11.98
C LYS A 54 11.72 26.22 12.85
N ILE A 55 11.03 25.23 12.29
CA ILE A 55 10.53 24.05 13.01
C ILE A 55 11.53 22.92 12.81
N LYS A 56 12.01 22.33 13.92
CA LYS A 56 12.90 21.17 13.87
C LYS A 56 12.07 19.91 13.63
N THR A 57 12.25 19.27 12.48
CA THR A 57 11.52 18.05 12.07
C THR A 57 12.43 16.83 11.85
N PRO A 58 13.30 16.47 12.81
CA PRO A 58 14.39 15.51 12.58
C PRO A 58 13.91 14.12 12.10
N ASN A 59 12.74 13.67 12.54
CA ASN A 59 12.16 12.39 12.14
C ASN A 59 11.59 12.43 10.70
N LEU A 60 10.95 13.55 10.31
CA LEU A 60 10.48 13.72 8.94
C LEU A 60 11.65 13.93 7.98
N ASP A 61 12.70 14.65 8.41
CA ASP A 61 13.90 14.83 7.61
C ASP A 61 14.63 13.50 7.40
N ALA A 62 14.66 12.62 8.42
CA ALA A 62 15.18 11.27 8.28
C ALA A 62 14.34 10.41 7.31
N LEU A 63 13.01 10.51 7.39
CA LEU A 63 12.11 9.83 6.46
C LEU A 63 12.32 10.30 5.01
N ALA A 64 12.47 11.61 4.80
CA ALA A 64 12.75 12.21 3.50
C ALA A 64 14.09 11.73 2.91
N ARG A 65 15.15 11.65 3.73
CA ARG A 65 16.47 11.13 3.30
C ARG A 65 16.46 9.63 2.97
N GLY A 66 15.65 8.86 3.68
CA GLY A 66 15.55 7.40 3.50
C GLY A 66 14.55 6.94 2.44
N GLY A 67 13.84 7.88 1.80
CA GLY A 67 12.71 7.57 0.92
C GLY A 67 12.61 8.50 -0.29
N MET A 68 11.37 8.79 -0.68
CA MET A 68 11.04 9.66 -1.80
C MET A 68 10.27 10.88 -1.30
N VAL A 69 10.56 12.04 -1.90
CA VAL A 69 9.89 13.31 -1.60
C VAL A 69 9.16 13.80 -2.84
N PHE A 70 7.88 14.12 -2.70
CA PHE A 70 7.07 14.74 -3.75
C PHE A 70 7.03 16.25 -3.53
N THR A 71 7.67 17.02 -4.40
CA THR A 71 7.75 18.49 -4.31
C THR A 71 6.58 19.21 -4.96
N ASP A 72 5.71 18.49 -5.66
CA ASP A 72 4.54 19.00 -6.37
C ASP A 72 3.28 18.17 -6.01
N ALA A 73 3.01 18.06 -4.72
CA ALA A 73 1.84 17.35 -4.18
C ALA A 73 0.78 18.36 -3.73
N HIS A 74 -0.44 18.22 -4.24
CA HIS A 74 -1.55 19.15 -3.98
C HIS A 74 -2.69 18.48 -3.25
N SER A 75 -3.31 19.20 -2.31
CA SER A 75 -4.58 18.78 -1.75
C SER A 75 -5.71 19.05 -2.75
N SER A 76 -6.70 18.15 -2.79
CA SER A 76 -7.92 18.35 -3.59
C SER A 76 -8.78 19.53 -3.11
N SER A 77 -8.54 20.03 -1.90
CA SER A 77 -9.26 21.16 -1.29
C SER A 77 -8.43 21.83 -0.20
N SER A 78 -8.75 23.08 0.13
CA SER A 78 -8.18 23.84 1.25
C SER A 78 -8.92 23.63 2.58
N VAL A 79 -9.85 22.67 2.67
CA VAL A 79 -10.63 22.38 3.88
C VAL A 79 -10.46 20.91 4.30
N CYS A 80 -10.50 20.65 5.60
CA CYS A 80 -10.24 19.33 6.20
C CYS A 80 -11.18 18.23 5.70
N THR A 81 -12.50 18.42 5.76
CA THR A 81 -13.51 17.44 5.33
C THR A 81 -13.37 17.01 3.86
N PRO A 82 -13.35 17.92 2.88
CA PRO A 82 -13.17 17.53 1.48
C PRO A 82 -11.79 16.92 1.18
N THR A 83 -10.73 17.36 1.86
CA THR A 83 -9.39 16.76 1.73
C THR A 83 -9.40 15.30 2.17
N ARG A 84 -9.95 15.03 3.36
CA ARG A 84 -10.07 13.67 3.91
C ARG A 84 -10.97 12.78 3.05
N TYR A 85 -12.03 13.33 2.47
CA TYR A 85 -12.85 12.60 1.49
C TYR A 85 -12.02 12.13 0.29
N GLY A 86 -11.19 13.01 -0.28
CA GLY A 86 -10.33 12.67 -1.41
C GLY A 86 -9.33 11.57 -1.08
N VAL A 87 -8.69 11.66 0.09
CA VAL A 87 -7.72 10.66 0.58
C VAL A 87 -8.39 9.30 0.80
N LEU A 88 -9.55 9.25 1.45
CA LEU A 88 -10.20 7.98 1.82
C LEU A 88 -10.86 7.28 0.63
N THR A 89 -11.31 8.03 -0.37
CA THR A 89 -12.10 7.48 -1.48
C THR A 89 -11.35 7.42 -2.81
N GLY A 90 -10.22 8.13 -2.93
CA GLY A 90 -9.52 8.30 -4.20
C GLY A 90 -10.32 9.09 -5.25
N ARG A 91 -11.32 9.88 -4.83
CA ARG A 91 -12.22 10.64 -5.71
C ARG A 91 -12.15 12.13 -5.42
N TYR A 92 -12.33 12.93 -6.45
CA TYR A 92 -12.50 14.38 -6.27
C TYR A 92 -13.66 14.70 -5.31
N ASN A 93 -13.40 15.65 -4.41
CA ASN A 93 -14.31 16.08 -3.35
C ASN A 93 -15.68 16.52 -3.87
N TRP A 94 -15.79 17.15 -5.05
CA TRP A 94 -17.10 17.53 -5.63
C TRP A 94 -18.00 16.34 -5.99
N ARG A 95 -17.47 15.10 -5.98
CA ARG A 95 -18.26 13.86 -6.15
C ARG A 95 -18.87 13.36 -4.85
N THR A 96 -18.65 14.04 -3.73
CA THR A 96 -19.27 13.73 -2.45
C THR A 96 -20.78 13.95 -2.47
N LYS A 97 -21.51 13.22 -1.62
CA LYS A 97 -22.93 13.50 -1.34
C LYS A 97 -23.12 14.54 -0.23
N LEU A 98 -22.08 14.75 0.59
CA LEU A 98 -22.09 15.71 1.70
C LEU A 98 -21.56 17.06 1.21
N GLN A 99 -22.46 17.94 0.76
CA GLN A 99 -22.10 19.22 0.14
C GLN A 99 -21.92 20.36 1.16
N ASN A 100 -22.41 20.16 2.39
CA ASN A 100 -22.29 21.12 3.49
C ASN A 100 -21.71 20.38 4.71
N GLY A 101 -20.79 21.04 5.42
CA GLY A 101 -20.15 20.55 6.63
C GLY A 101 -20.03 21.65 7.67
#